data_AF-A0A445D331-F1
#
_entry.id   AF-A0A445D331-F1
#
_cell.length_a   1.000
_cell.length_b   1.000
_cell.length_c   1.000
_cell.angle_alpha   90.00
_cell.angle_beta   90.00
_cell.angle_gamma   90.00
#
_symmetry.space_group_name_H-M   'P 1'
#
loop_
_entity.id
_entity.type
_entity.pdbx_description
1 polymer ?
#
loop_
_entity_poly.entity_id
_entity_poly.type
_entity_poly.pdbx_seq_one_letter_code
_entity_poly.pdbx_strand_id
1 'polypeptide(L)'
;MQRLDIVNGVTEVEGIAEEKPAGAEEDEKKGVPAFWLNAMKNNEVLAEEIHSRFSTNTFPSWDRAQPMQILGHNGEMNTLRGNVNWMKAHEGLLKCKALGLSKDELKKLLPIVNANSSDSGAFDGVLEFLVQSEKSLPKAVMMMIPEAWKNDKNMDSQRKAFYEYYSALMEPWDGPALISCKYFPYRCIGSMRHQQGMRLDERIIPYL
;
A
#
# COMPACT_ATOMS: atom_id res chain seq x y z
N MET A 1 4.35 -0.67 -26.60
CA MET A 1 4.92 0.11 -25.48
C MET A 1 4.27 1.49 -25.53
N GLN A 2 3.19 1.71 -24.76
CA GLN A 2 2.55 3.03 -24.69
C GLN A 2 3.31 3.87 -23.67
N ARG A 3 3.92 4.96 -24.15
CA ARG A 3 4.58 5.96 -23.31
C ARG A 3 3.49 6.87 -22.76
N LEU A 4 3.25 6.83 -21.45
CA LEU A 4 2.38 7.79 -20.78
C LEU A 4 3.21 9.04 -20.51
N ASP A 5 2.88 10.14 -21.15
CA ASP A 5 3.56 11.42 -20.93
C ASP A 5 3.08 12.04 -19.62
N ILE A 6 4.03 12.29 -18.70
CA ILE A 6 3.75 12.98 -17.44
C ILE A 6 3.70 14.47 -17.74
N VAL A 7 2.50 15.03 -17.88
CA VAL A 7 2.28 16.48 -17.94
C VAL A 7 1.74 16.93 -16.58
N ASN A 8 2.50 17.77 -15.87
CA ASN A 8 2.08 18.49 -14.67
C ASN A 8 1.38 17.67 -13.55
N GLY A 9 1.88 16.47 -13.24
CA GLY A 9 1.50 15.77 -12.00
C GLY A 9 0.08 15.19 -11.95
N VAL A 10 -0.61 15.09 -13.08
CA VAL A 10 -1.86 14.33 -13.25
C VAL A 10 -1.69 13.45 -14.49
N THR A 11 -1.88 12.14 -14.36
CA THR A 11 -2.04 11.29 -15.55
C THR A 11 -3.48 11.44 -16.00
N GLU A 12 -3.68 11.99 -17.20
CA GLU A 12 -4.95 11.88 -17.91
C GLU A 12 -5.34 10.40 -17.99
N VAL A 13 -6.42 10.04 -17.29
CA VAL A 13 -7.26 8.93 -17.72
C VAL A 13 -8.21 9.57 -18.71
N GLU A 14 -8.21 9.12 -19.98
CA GLU A 14 -9.10 9.66 -21.02
C GLU A 14 -10.50 9.96 -20.46
N GLY A 15 -10.88 11.25 -20.42
CA GLY A 15 -12.28 11.64 -20.30
C GLY A 15 -12.69 12.79 -19.39
N ILE A 16 -11.87 13.35 -18.49
CA ILE A 16 -12.31 14.51 -17.67
C ILE A 16 -11.13 15.47 -17.40
N ALA A 17 -11.01 16.52 -18.20
CA ALA A 17 -10.24 17.71 -17.87
C ALA A 17 -11.22 18.81 -17.47
N GLU A 18 -11.26 19.17 -16.18
CA GLU A 18 -11.81 20.46 -15.76
C GLU A 18 -10.68 21.50 -15.83
N GLU A 19 -10.82 22.48 -16.71
CA GLU A 19 -9.89 23.62 -16.79
C GLU A 19 -9.96 24.46 -15.52
N LYS A 20 -8.79 24.84 -14.98
CA LYS A 20 -8.67 25.80 -13.87
C LYS A 20 -9.23 27.17 -14.33
N PRO A 21 -10.07 27.85 -13.53
CA PRO A 21 -10.48 29.21 -13.84
C PRO A 21 -9.28 30.17 -13.75
N ALA A 22 -9.20 31.12 -14.69
CA ALA A 22 -8.15 32.12 -14.76
C ALA A 22 -8.22 33.08 -13.56
N GLY A 23 -7.14 33.17 -12.78
CA GLY A 23 -7.01 34.12 -11.65
C GLY A 23 -6.48 33.56 -10.32
N ALA A 24 -6.10 32.29 -10.25
CA ALA A 24 -5.44 31.75 -9.05
C ALA A 24 -3.99 32.27 -8.94
N GLU A 25 -3.63 32.87 -7.81
CA GLU A 25 -2.26 33.27 -7.47
C GLU A 25 -1.30 32.06 -7.60
N GLU A 26 -0.05 32.32 -7.98
CA GLU A 26 1.01 31.30 -7.99
C GLU A 26 1.32 30.86 -6.55
N ASP A 27 0.52 29.92 -6.04
CA ASP A 27 0.86 29.15 -4.85
C ASP A 27 2.25 28.54 -5.06
N GLU A 28 3.14 28.79 -4.11
CA GLU A 28 4.48 28.21 -3.98
C GLU A 28 4.47 26.76 -4.48
N LYS A 29 5.12 26.50 -5.63
CA LYS A 29 4.88 25.30 -6.46
C LYS A 29 5.06 24.01 -5.64
N LYS A 30 3.96 23.48 -5.10
CA LYS A 30 3.88 22.12 -4.58
C LYS A 30 4.10 21.18 -5.76
N GLY A 31 5.30 20.62 -5.85
CA GLY A 31 5.69 19.73 -6.94
C GLY A 31 6.89 18.88 -6.56
N VAL A 32 7.11 17.80 -7.31
CA VAL A 32 8.29 16.95 -7.18
C VAL A 32 9.53 17.82 -7.51
N PRO A 33 10.53 17.93 -6.62
CA PRO A 33 11.71 18.74 -6.86
C PRO A 33 12.41 18.38 -8.18
N ALA A 34 12.96 19.37 -8.88
CA ALA A 34 13.58 19.20 -10.19
C ALA A 34 14.70 18.15 -10.22
N PHE A 35 15.40 17.98 -9.10
CA PHE A 35 16.40 16.91 -8.92
C PHE A 35 15.81 15.51 -9.18
N TRP A 36 14.65 15.20 -8.60
CA TRP A 36 13.98 13.91 -8.77
C TRP A 36 13.46 13.71 -10.19
N LEU A 37 12.90 14.77 -10.79
CA LEU A 37 12.46 14.75 -12.19
C LEU A 37 13.62 14.47 -13.15
N ASN A 38 14.81 15.01 -12.87
CA ASN A 38 16.00 14.75 -13.67
C ASN A 38 16.52 13.31 -13.47
N ALA A 39 16.45 12.77 -12.25
CA ALA A 39 16.80 11.37 -12.00
C ALA A 39 15.88 10.40 -12.74
N MET A 40 14.57 10.68 -12.81
CA MET A 40 13.60 9.88 -13.55
C MET A 40 13.88 9.88 -15.07
N LYS A 41 14.22 11.05 -15.63
CA LYS A 41 14.53 11.18 -17.08
C LYS A 41 15.75 10.38 -17.54
N ASN A 42 16.72 10.19 -16.64
CA ASN A 42 18.01 9.59 -16.98
C ASN A 42 18.08 8.07 -16.71
N ASN A 43 17.00 7.47 -16.21
CA ASN A 43 16.95 6.05 -15.89
C ASN A 43 15.77 5.37 -16.61
N GLU A 44 15.91 4.08 -16.90
CA GLU A 44 14.76 3.26 -17.30
C GLU A 44 13.90 2.98 -16.07
N VAL A 45 12.77 3.70 -15.97
CA VAL A 45 11.82 3.55 -14.86
C VAL A 45 10.62 2.73 -15.33
N LEU A 46 10.39 1.58 -14.69
CA LEU A 46 9.29 0.67 -15.03
C LEU A 46 7.93 1.11 -14.44
N ALA A 47 7.91 1.75 -13.27
CA ALA A 47 6.71 2.40 -12.74
C ALA A 47 7.02 3.44 -11.66
N GLU A 48 6.27 4.54 -11.67
CA GLU A 48 6.43 5.67 -10.75
C GLU A 48 5.24 5.84 -9.81
N GLU A 49 5.51 6.26 -8.58
CA GLU A 49 4.49 6.55 -7.57
C GLU A 49 4.84 7.84 -6.88
N ILE A 50 3.90 8.77 -6.87
CA ILE A 50 4.06 10.08 -6.26
C ILE A 50 2.91 10.22 -5.28
N HIS A 51 3.25 10.48 -4.01
CA HIS A 51 2.25 10.62 -2.96
C HIS A 51 2.41 11.98 -2.27
N SER A 52 1.38 12.83 -2.40
CA SER A 52 1.28 14.06 -1.61
C SER A 52 0.46 13.79 -0.35
N ARG A 53 1.06 13.98 0.82
CA ARG A 53 0.43 13.72 2.11
C ARG A 53 -0.11 15.02 2.72
N PHE A 54 -1.39 15.05 3.05
CA PHE A 54 -1.95 16.03 3.96
C PHE A 54 -1.75 15.52 5.39
N SER A 55 -1.00 16.28 6.20
CA SER A 55 -0.70 15.93 7.59
C SER A 55 -1.32 16.97 8.52
N THR A 56 -1.98 16.50 9.58
CA THR A 56 -2.48 17.36 10.67
C THR A 56 -1.37 17.81 11.62
N ASN A 57 -0.15 17.26 11.49
CA ASN A 57 1.03 17.70 12.24
C ASN A 57 1.61 18.99 11.64
N THR A 58 2.02 19.91 12.50
CA THR A 58 2.68 21.17 12.13
C THR A 58 4.19 21.03 11.90
N PHE A 59 4.80 19.91 12.30
CA PHE A 59 6.22 19.62 12.06
C PHE A 59 6.39 18.58 10.94
N PRO A 60 7.16 18.90 9.89
CA PRO A 60 7.47 17.94 8.84
C PRO A 60 8.36 16.81 9.37
N SER A 61 8.15 15.60 8.89
CA SER A 61 8.98 14.43 9.19
C SER A 61 9.23 13.66 7.90
N TRP A 62 10.51 13.59 7.51
CA TRP A 62 10.95 12.90 6.31
C TRP A 62 10.62 11.41 6.36
N ASP A 63 10.78 10.78 7.53
CA ASP A 63 10.52 9.36 7.74
C ASP A 63 9.03 8.97 7.60
N ARG A 64 8.14 9.97 7.53
CA ARG A 64 6.69 9.79 7.34
C ARG A 64 6.23 10.20 5.94
N ALA A 65 7.15 10.64 5.09
CA ALA A 65 6.87 10.86 3.69
C ALA A 65 6.58 9.52 3.00
N GLN A 66 5.78 9.57 1.95
CA GLN A 66 5.43 8.43 1.11
C GLN A 66 5.93 8.70 -0.32
N PRO A 67 6.10 7.68 -1.19
CA PRO A 67 5.78 6.26 -1.00
C PRO A 67 6.64 5.55 0.06
N MET A 68 6.10 4.48 0.65
CA MET A 68 6.86 3.54 1.48
C MET A 68 7.62 2.55 0.60
N GLN A 69 8.14 1.44 1.16
CA GLN A 69 8.93 0.49 0.38
C GLN A 69 8.09 -0.23 -0.68
N ILE A 70 6.87 -0.64 -0.32
CA ILE A 70 5.93 -1.33 -1.21
C ILE A 70 4.66 -0.51 -1.40
N LEU A 71 4.25 0.28 -0.41
CA LEU A 71 2.94 0.91 -0.31
C LEU A 71 2.96 2.44 -0.53
N GLY A 72 2.03 2.94 -1.33
CA GLY A 72 1.42 4.26 -1.12
C GLY A 72 0.00 4.10 -0.59
N HIS A 73 -0.34 4.96 0.36
CA HIS A 73 -1.57 4.89 1.13
C HIS A 73 -2.12 6.29 1.34
N ASN A 74 -3.28 6.52 0.73
CA ASN A 74 -4.11 7.69 0.96
C ASN A 74 -5.33 7.27 1.77
N GLY A 75 -5.35 7.62 3.06
CA GLY A 75 -6.36 7.13 3.97
C GLY A 75 -5.89 7.16 5.42
N GLU A 76 -6.64 6.46 6.27
CA GLU A 76 -6.34 6.29 7.68
C GLU A 76 -6.71 4.87 8.12
N MET A 77 -5.78 4.18 8.79
CA MET A 77 -6.07 2.85 9.37
C MET A 77 -6.66 2.99 10.78
N ASN A 78 -7.99 2.93 10.87
CA ASN A 78 -8.73 3.09 12.14
C ASN A 78 -8.46 1.97 13.15
N THR A 79 -8.04 0.80 12.68
CA THR A 79 -7.81 -0.39 13.51
C THR A 79 -6.35 -0.58 13.95
N LEU A 80 -5.48 0.41 13.68
CA LEU A 80 -4.02 0.31 13.85
C LEU A 80 -3.59 -0.26 15.20
N ARG A 81 -4.12 0.28 16.32
CA ARG A 81 -3.69 -0.14 17.66
C ARG A 81 -3.97 -1.62 17.92
N GLY A 82 -5.10 -2.14 17.43
CA GLY A 82 -5.43 -3.56 17.52
C GLY A 82 -4.45 -4.38 16.69
N ASN A 83 -4.23 -3.97 15.44
CA ASN A 83 -3.39 -4.71 14.49
C ASN A 83 -1.92 -4.77 14.92
N VAL A 84 -1.39 -3.68 15.49
CA VAL A 84 -0.02 -3.65 16.06
C VAL A 84 0.12 -4.68 17.19
N ASN A 85 -0.89 -4.78 18.06
CA ASN A 85 -0.87 -5.74 19.16
C ASN A 85 -0.98 -7.19 18.67
N TRP A 86 -1.85 -7.44 17.68
CA TRP A 86 -1.97 -8.75 17.05
C TRP A 86 -0.68 -9.17 16.35
N MET A 87 -0.05 -8.27 15.61
CA MET A 87 1.25 -8.54 15.00
C MET A 87 2.31 -8.88 16.04
N LYS A 88 2.36 -8.14 17.16
CA LYS A 88 3.26 -8.46 18.27
C LYS A 88 3.01 -9.86 18.87
N ALA A 89 1.75 -10.30 18.92
CA ALA A 89 1.42 -11.66 19.32
C ALA A 89 1.86 -12.70 18.26
N HIS A 90 1.67 -12.39 16.99
CA HIS A 90 2.10 -13.23 15.85
C HIS A 90 3.62 -13.38 15.76
N GLU A 91 4.39 -12.36 16.11
CA GLU A 91 5.86 -12.40 16.16
C GLU A 91 6.37 -13.55 17.04
N GLY A 92 5.66 -13.86 18.14
CA GLY A 92 6.01 -14.97 19.04
C GLY A 92 5.75 -16.37 18.45
N LEU A 93 4.96 -16.46 17.37
CA LEU A 93 4.64 -17.72 16.70
C LEU A 93 5.54 -18.00 15.49
N LEU A 94 6.39 -17.04 15.10
CA LEU A 94 7.27 -17.16 13.94
C LEU A 94 8.30 -18.27 14.14
N LYS A 95 8.47 -19.11 13.10
CA LYS A 95 9.41 -20.22 13.10
C LYS A 95 10.50 -19.96 12.07
N CYS A 96 11.75 -19.82 12.53
CA CYS A 96 12.93 -19.62 11.69
C CYS A 96 12.98 -20.57 10.48
N LYS A 97 12.76 -21.88 10.73
CA LYS A 97 12.76 -22.92 9.68
C LYS A 97 11.71 -22.68 8.58
N ALA A 98 10.55 -22.14 8.93
CA ALA A 98 9.48 -21.89 7.96
C ALA A 98 9.76 -20.66 7.09
N LEU A 99 10.58 -19.72 7.58
CA LEU A 99 10.99 -18.51 6.87
C LEU A 99 12.34 -18.64 6.16
N GLY A 100 13.02 -19.80 6.29
CA GLY A 100 14.39 -19.97 5.79
C GLY A 100 15.44 -19.11 6.50
N LEU A 101 15.11 -18.54 7.67
CA LEU A 101 15.99 -17.65 8.42
C LEU A 101 16.72 -18.40 9.55
N SER A 102 17.89 -17.91 9.94
CA SER A 102 18.52 -18.25 11.22
C SER A 102 17.82 -17.54 12.39
N LYS A 103 18.11 -17.99 13.62
CA LYS A 103 17.58 -17.33 14.83
C LYS A 103 18.05 -15.88 14.96
N ASP A 104 19.26 -15.58 14.51
CA ASP A 104 19.82 -14.23 14.62
C ASP A 104 19.29 -13.31 13.52
N GLU A 105 19.00 -13.83 12.32
CA GLU A 105 18.27 -13.08 11.29
C GLU A 105 16.83 -12.77 11.70
N LEU A 106 16.13 -13.74 12.30
CA LEU A 106 14.78 -13.49 12.81
C LEU A 106 14.78 -12.40 13.90
N LYS A 107 15.77 -12.38 14.79
CA LYS A 107 15.90 -11.30 15.79
C LYS A 107 16.12 -9.92 15.16
N LYS A 108 16.83 -9.84 14.04
CA LYS A 108 17.06 -8.57 13.32
C LYS A 108 15.81 -8.08 12.59
N LEU A 109 14.94 -9.00 12.17
CA LEU A 109 13.67 -8.70 11.52
C LEU A 109 12.64 -8.13 12.51
N LEU A 110 12.76 -8.45 13.80
CA LEU A 110 11.80 -8.04 14.82
C LEU A 110 12.16 -6.66 15.43
N PRO A 111 11.15 -5.82 15.74
CA PRO A 111 9.72 -6.01 15.50
C PRO A 111 9.35 -5.76 14.04
N ILE A 112 8.35 -6.49 13.52
CA ILE A 112 7.80 -6.30 12.16
C ILE A 112 7.16 -4.91 12.05
N VAL A 113 6.44 -4.49 13.10
CA VAL A 113 5.82 -3.16 13.16
C VAL A 113 6.56 -2.29 14.17
N ASN A 114 7.16 -1.21 13.69
CA ASN A 114 7.81 -0.24 14.56
C ASN A 114 6.77 0.58 15.33
N ALA A 115 6.90 0.67 16.65
CA ALA A 115 5.99 1.40 17.53
C ALA A 115 5.85 2.90 17.21
N ASN A 116 6.85 3.50 16.55
CA ASN A 116 6.85 4.91 16.20
C ASN A 116 6.44 5.20 14.74
N SER A 117 6.14 4.15 13.96
CA SER A 117 5.73 4.28 12.56
C SER A 117 4.36 4.95 12.42
N SER A 118 4.12 5.57 11.26
CA SER A 118 2.77 5.97 10.88
C SER A 118 1.91 4.73 10.63
N ASP A 119 0.60 4.92 10.54
CA ASP A 119 -0.33 3.87 10.12
C ASP A 119 0.06 3.25 8.76
N SER A 120 0.43 4.07 7.77
CA SER A 120 0.95 3.60 6.48
C SER A 120 2.24 2.81 6.63
N GLY A 121 3.14 3.23 7.50
CA GLY A 121 4.43 2.55 7.71
C GLY A 121 4.25 1.21 8.42
N ALA A 122 3.33 1.14 9.38
CA ALA A 122 2.94 -0.09 10.05
C ALA A 122 2.32 -1.10 9.06
N PHE A 123 1.44 -0.62 8.18
CA PHE A 123 0.87 -1.45 7.13
C PHE A 123 1.94 -1.96 6.15
N ASP A 124 2.83 -1.07 5.68
CA ASP A 124 3.92 -1.41 4.75
C ASP A 124 4.84 -2.48 5.32
N GLY A 125 5.23 -2.38 6.60
CA GLY A 125 6.11 -3.37 7.24
C GLY A 125 5.49 -4.77 7.31
N VAL A 126 4.18 -4.88 7.57
CA VAL A 126 3.47 -6.17 7.55
C VAL A 126 3.30 -6.69 6.13
N LEU A 127 2.97 -5.81 5.19
CA LEU A 127 2.83 -6.18 3.77
C LEU A 127 4.15 -6.72 3.22
N GLU A 128 5.26 -6.03 3.49
CA GLU A 128 6.61 -6.48 3.14
C GLU A 128 6.91 -7.83 3.76
N PHE A 129 6.67 -8.00 5.06
CA PHE A 129 6.87 -9.28 5.73
C PHE A 129 6.10 -10.43 5.06
N LEU A 130 4.83 -10.22 4.70
CA LEU A 130 4.02 -11.24 4.03
C LEU A 130 4.57 -11.59 2.64
N VAL A 131 4.98 -10.58 1.86
CA VAL A 131 5.53 -10.77 0.53
C VAL A 131 6.86 -11.52 0.58
N GLN A 132 7.75 -11.14 1.49
CA GLN A 132 9.03 -11.84 1.73
C GLN A 132 8.82 -13.26 2.29
N SER A 133 7.67 -13.52 2.93
CA SER A 133 7.23 -14.85 3.37
C SER A 133 6.49 -15.64 2.29
N GLU A 134 6.83 -15.39 1.01
CA GLU A 134 6.32 -16.08 -0.19
C GLU A 134 4.82 -15.90 -0.46
N LYS A 135 4.17 -14.86 0.07
CA LYS A 135 2.82 -14.49 -0.38
C LYS A 135 2.93 -13.60 -1.62
N SER A 136 2.16 -13.90 -2.65
CA SER A 136 2.04 -12.96 -3.77
C SER A 136 1.46 -11.65 -3.26
N LEU A 137 1.88 -10.53 -3.85
CA LEU A 137 1.42 -9.20 -3.45
C LEU A 137 -0.14 -9.09 -3.41
N PRO A 138 -0.89 -9.57 -4.42
CA PRO A 138 -2.36 -9.54 -4.37
C PRO A 138 -2.92 -10.36 -3.21
N LYS A 139 -2.35 -11.55 -2.94
CA LYS A 139 -2.78 -12.39 -1.82
C LYS A 139 -2.53 -11.69 -0.48
N ALA A 140 -1.35 -11.09 -0.30
CA ALA A 140 -1.01 -10.36 0.93
C ALA A 140 -1.95 -9.18 1.16
N VAL A 141 -2.25 -8.40 0.12
CA VAL A 141 -3.20 -7.28 0.19
C VAL A 141 -4.61 -7.78 0.52
N MET A 142 -5.10 -8.85 -0.13
CA MET A 142 -6.41 -9.43 0.17
C MET A 142 -6.50 -10.04 1.58
N MET A 143 -5.39 -10.51 2.15
CA MET A 143 -5.32 -10.98 3.53
C MET A 143 -5.43 -9.83 4.53
N MET A 144 -4.74 -8.72 4.28
CA MET A 144 -4.72 -7.56 5.18
C MET A 144 -5.98 -6.71 5.06
N ILE A 145 -6.49 -6.50 3.85
CA ILE A 145 -7.68 -5.69 3.57
C ILE A 145 -8.72 -6.54 2.81
N PRO A 146 -9.43 -7.44 3.50
CA PRO A 146 -10.40 -8.30 2.85
C PRO A 146 -11.62 -7.53 2.32
N GLU A 147 -12.26 -8.09 1.29
CA GLU A 147 -13.57 -7.63 0.82
C GLU A 147 -14.67 -7.92 1.85
N ALA A 148 -15.83 -7.27 1.72
CA ALA A 148 -17.00 -7.57 2.53
C ALA A 148 -17.64 -8.91 2.09
N TRP A 149 -17.04 -10.04 2.47
CA TRP A 149 -17.35 -11.38 1.94
C TRP A 149 -18.46 -12.15 2.67
N LYS A 150 -18.72 -11.87 3.96
CA LYS A 150 -19.60 -12.70 4.80
C LYS A 150 -21.04 -12.78 4.27
N ASN A 151 -21.60 -11.63 3.91
CA ASN A 151 -22.98 -11.48 3.49
C ASN A 151 -23.15 -11.33 1.97
N ASP A 152 -22.07 -11.45 1.20
CA ASP A 152 -22.15 -11.42 -0.25
C ASP A 152 -22.73 -12.74 -0.76
N LYS A 153 -23.88 -12.65 -1.44
CA LYS A 153 -24.58 -13.78 -2.07
C LYS A 153 -24.09 -14.05 -3.48
N ASN A 154 -23.41 -13.09 -4.10
CA ASN A 154 -22.95 -13.14 -5.48
C ASN A 154 -21.45 -13.47 -5.57
N MET A 155 -20.74 -13.52 -4.44
CA MET A 155 -19.33 -13.87 -4.40
C MET A 155 -19.11 -15.34 -4.76
N ASP A 156 -18.11 -15.59 -5.61
CA ASP A 156 -17.67 -16.94 -5.93
C ASP A 156 -17.31 -17.76 -4.67
N SER A 157 -17.65 -19.05 -4.70
CA SER A 157 -17.45 -19.96 -3.57
C SER A 157 -15.99 -20.14 -3.17
N GLN A 158 -15.06 -20.19 -4.14
CA GLN A 158 -13.62 -20.33 -3.85
C GLN A 158 -13.09 -19.04 -3.23
N ARG A 159 -13.53 -17.88 -3.73
CA ARG A 159 -13.18 -16.58 -3.16
C ARG A 159 -13.71 -16.40 -1.73
N LYS A 160 -14.94 -16.85 -1.46
CA LYS A 160 -15.51 -16.83 -0.12
C LYS A 160 -14.73 -17.72 0.85
N ALA A 161 -14.40 -18.95 0.42
CA ALA A 161 -13.57 -19.88 1.20
C ALA A 161 -12.16 -19.33 1.46
N PHE A 162 -11.57 -18.64 0.49
CA PHE A 162 -10.30 -17.93 0.67
C PHE A 162 -10.38 -16.92 1.81
N TYR A 163 -11.37 -16.03 1.79
CA TYR A 163 -11.50 -15.00 2.83
C TYR A 163 -11.86 -15.59 4.19
N GLU A 164 -12.70 -16.62 4.23
CA GLU A 164 -13.03 -17.34 5.46
C GLU A 164 -11.78 -17.93 6.12
N TYR A 165 -10.94 -18.63 5.34
CA TYR A 165 -9.68 -19.19 5.83
C TYR A 165 -8.73 -18.11 6.37
N TYR A 166 -8.53 -17.03 5.62
CA TYR A 166 -7.58 -15.98 6.03
C TYR A 166 -8.10 -15.08 7.14
N SER A 167 -9.42 -14.97 7.33
CA SER A 167 -10.00 -14.24 8.46
C SER A 167 -9.68 -14.87 9.82
N ALA A 168 -9.29 -16.14 9.86
CA ALA A 168 -8.83 -16.82 11.07
C ALA A 168 -7.32 -16.63 11.33
N LEU A 169 -6.56 -16.08 10.35
CA LEU A 169 -5.11 -15.95 10.40
C LEU A 169 -4.63 -14.49 10.48
N MET A 170 -5.43 -13.54 10.00
CA MET A 170 -5.07 -12.13 9.95
C MET A 170 -6.31 -11.28 10.23
N GLU A 171 -6.18 -10.37 11.18
CA GLU A 171 -7.19 -9.37 11.46
C GLU A 171 -7.20 -8.30 10.35
N PRO A 172 -8.39 -7.84 9.93
CA PRO A 172 -8.49 -6.85 8.88
C PRO A 172 -7.91 -5.50 9.32
N TRP A 173 -7.04 -4.95 8.49
CA TRP A 173 -6.55 -3.57 8.58
C TRP A 173 -7.60 -2.64 7.96
N ASP A 174 -8.62 -2.33 8.75
CA ASP A 174 -9.77 -1.53 8.33
C ASP A 174 -9.58 -0.02 8.57
N GLY A 175 -10.18 0.75 7.66
CA GLY A 175 -10.10 2.19 7.54
C GLY A 175 -10.40 2.64 6.11
N PRO A 176 -10.76 3.91 5.85
CA PRO A 176 -10.77 4.44 4.49
C PRO A 176 -9.35 4.40 3.94
N ALA A 177 -9.12 3.69 2.83
CA ALA A 177 -7.77 3.51 2.28
C ALA A 177 -7.80 3.37 0.76
N LEU A 178 -7.17 4.30 0.05
CA LEU A 178 -6.72 4.10 -1.32
C LEU A 178 -5.26 3.66 -1.26
N ILE A 179 -4.97 2.47 -1.78
CA ILE A 179 -3.64 1.88 -1.74
C ILE A 179 -3.10 1.63 -3.15
N SER A 180 -1.82 1.95 -3.32
CA SER A 180 -1.01 1.52 -4.44
C SER A 180 0.13 0.67 -3.88
N CYS A 181 0.37 -0.47 -4.50
CA CYS A 181 1.38 -1.41 -4.06
C CYS A 181 2.26 -1.83 -5.23
N LYS A 182 3.57 -1.89 -5.00
CA LYS A 182 4.55 -2.28 -6.02
C LYS A 182 5.60 -3.21 -5.44
N TYR A 183 5.73 -4.38 -6.06
CA TYR A 183 6.78 -5.33 -5.73
C TYR A 183 7.06 -6.20 -6.94
N PHE A 184 8.26 -6.10 -7.53
CA PHE A 184 8.57 -6.79 -8.79
C PHE A 184 8.28 -8.30 -8.72
N PRO A 185 7.63 -8.90 -9.73
CA PRO A 185 7.13 -8.32 -10.99
C PRO A 185 5.68 -7.78 -10.93
N TYR A 186 5.13 -7.58 -9.74
CA TYR A 186 3.75 -7.19 -9.51
C TYR A 186 3.60 -5.68 -9.28
N ARG A 187 2.52 -5.14 -9.85
CA ARG A 187 1.91 -3.89 -9.45
C ARG A 187 0.45 -4.15 -9.09
N CYS A 188 -0.02 -3.52 -8.03
CA CYS A 188 -1.40 -3.62 -7.58
C CYS A 188 -1.90 -2.22 -7.23
N ILE A 189 -3.09 -1.86 -7.67
CA ILE A 189 -3.76 -0.60 -7.28
C ILE A 189 -5.14 -1.00 -6.78
N GLY A 190 -5.48 -0.58 -5.58
CA GLY A 190 -6.74 -0.95 -4.94
C GLY A 190 -7.33 0.22 -4.17
N SER A 191 -8.65 0.30 -4.13
CA SER A 191 -9.33 1.28 -3.29
C SER A 191 -10.27 0.58 -2.34
N MET A 192 -10.17 0.92 -1.06
CA MET A 192 -11.07 0.51 0.00
C MET A 192 -11.91 1.71 0.43
N ARG A 193 -13.22 1.56 0.26
CA ARG A 193 -14.18 2.46 0.89
C ARG A 193 -14.67 1.78 2.17
N HIS A 194 -14.57 2.50 3.28
CA HIS A 194 -15.01 2.02 4.60
C HIS A 194 -16.42 1.39 4.50
N GLN A 195 -16.60 0.20 5.09
CA GLN A 195 -17.82 -0.63 5.08
C GLN A 195 -18.22 -1.33 3.76
N GLN A 196 -17.58 -1.02 2.63
CA GLN A 196 -17.83 -1.72 1.35
C GLN A 196 -16.75 -2.77 1.01
N GLY A 197 -15.70 -2.86 1.83
CA GLY A 197 -14.53 -3.69 1.56
C GLY A 197 -13.62 -3.08 0.49
N MET A 198 -12.46 -3.70 0.27
CA MET A 198 -11.53 -3.27 -0.76
C MET A 198 -11.97 -3.76 -2.13
N ARG A 199 -12.18 -2.86 -3.10
CA ARG A 199 -12.21 -3.28 -4.50
C ARG A 199 -10.79 -3.18 -5.03
N LEU A 200 -10.15 -4.33 -5.20
CA LEU A 200 -8.95 -4.39 -6.01
C LEU A 200 -9.37 -4.08 -7.45
N ASP A 201 -8.85 -2.99 -8.02
CA ASP A 201 -8.88 -2.87 -9.47
C ASP A 201 -7.75 -3.81 -9.94
N GLU A 202 -8.13 -5.03 -10.35
CA GLU A 202 -7.22 -6.09 -10.79
C GLU A 202 -6.50 -5.75 -12.11
N ARG A 203 -6.11 -4.49 -12.32
CA ARG A 203 -4.98 -4.14 -13.17
C ARG A 203 -3.68 -4.61 -12.49
N ILE A 204 -3.59 -5.93 -12.25
CA ILE A 204 -2.33 -6.64 -12.08
C ILE A 204 -1.67 -6.59 -13.44
N ILE A 205 -0.93 -5.51 -13.67
CA ILE A 205 -0.12 -5.36 -14.87
C ILE A 205 1.22 -6.00 -14.50
N PRO A 206 1.53 -7.23 -14.94
CA PRO A 206 2.89 -7.72 -14.84
C PRO A 206 3.79 -6.73 -15.59
N TYR A 207 4.97 -6.44 -15.06
CA TYR A 207 5.99 -5.70 -15.80
C TYR A 207 6.46 -6.57 -16.98
N LEU A 208 5.72 -6.55 -18.09
CA LEU A 208 6.07 -7.14 -19.39
C LEU A 208 6.23 -6.03 -20.42
#